data_AF-A0A943X227-F1
#
_entry.id   AF-A0A943X227-F1
#
_cell.length_a   1.000
_cell.length_b   1.000
_cell.length_c   1.000
_cell.angle_alpha   90.00
_cell.angle_beta   90.00
_cell.angle_gamma   90.00
#
_symmetry.space_group_name_H-M   'P 1'
#
loop_
_entity.id
_entity.type
_entity.pdbx_description
1 polymer ?
#
loop_
_entity_poly.entity_id
_entity_poly.type
_entity_poly.pdbx_seq_one_letter_code
_entity_poly.pdbx_strand_id
1 'polypeptide(L)'
;MANCILCGQKVGLLDRKNYMFHGTVQTVCIGCTARLDSAAPQEREELLRQMLESPDLEDGERIRADLNTGKHCPACGGMLERRMRNFSIGADGYGGLTSLGLEQFEVDLYVCSKCRRVELYAAGPEEPLRTEQNDQVTCPVCGTRHSALCGCPTCAVQAAYAPRAARPEKKQSPEPAPAPEQEKHTFPWQKKKVPWEK
;
A
#
# COMPACT_ATOMS: atom_id res chain seq x y z
N MET A 1 8.86 6.68 12.21
CA MET A 1 8.74 8.12 11.87
C MET A 1 9.28 8.27 10.46
N ALA A 2 8.54 8.93 9.57
CA ALA A 2 8.96 9.14 8.18
C ALA A 2 9.60 10.52 8.03
N ASN A 3 10.52 10.67 7.10
CA ASN A 3 11.13 11.95 6.76
C ASN A 3 10.40 12.55 5.56
N CYS A 4 10.34 13.87 5.50
CA CYS A 4 9.87 14.59 4.32
C CYS A 4 10.92 14.41 3.22
N ILE A 5 10.52 13.85 2.08
CA ILE A 5 11.40 13.64 0.93
C ILE A 5 12.07 14.93 0.42
N LEU A 6 11.42 16.10 0.57
CA LEU A 6 11.97 17.37 0.09
C LEU A 6 12.95 18.01 1.07
N CYS A 7 12.60 18.13 2.35
CA CYS A 7 13.41 18.86 3.33
C CYS A 7 14.17 17.96 4.32
N GLY A 8 13.99 16.64 4.27
CA GLY A 8 14.60 15.67 5.19
C GLY A 8 14.10 15.75 6.64
N GLN A 9 13.18 16.66 6.95
CA GLN A 9 12.67 16.83 8.31
C GLN A 9 11.79 15.64 8.70
N LYS A 10 11.96 15.17 9.94
CA LYS A 10 11.07 14.16 10.53
C LYS A 10 9.65 14.71 10.62
N VAL A 11 8.70 13.97 10.06
CA VAL A 11 7.30 14.40 9.99
C VAL A 11 6.47 13.56 10.97
N GLY A 12 5.71 14.26 11.83
CA GLY A 12 4.71 13.64 12.69
C GLY A 12 3.49 13.18 11.91
N LEU A 13 2.63 12.37 12.54
CA LEU A 13 1.40 11.83 11.91
C LEU A 13 0.44 12.91 11.39
N LEU A 14 0.36 14.06 12.08
CA LEU A 14 -0.55 15.16 11.71
C LEU A 14 0.00 16.02 10.56
N ASP A 15 1.32 16.15 10.47
CA ASP A 15 1.98 16.99 9.46
C ASP A 15 2.36 16.22 8.19
N ARG A 16 2.11 14.90 8.17
CA ARG A 16 2.40 14.01 7.05
C ARG A 16 1.35 14.16 5.96
N LYS A 17 1.81 14.44 4.75
CA LYS A 17 1.01 14.39 3.52
C LYS A 17 1.58 13.33 2.58
N ASN A 18 0.65 12.68 1.88
CA ASN A 18 0.96 11.68 0.86
C ASN A 18 0.96 12.39 -0.49
N TYR A 19 2.08 12.32 -1.20
CA TYR A 19 2.21 12.88 -2.54
C TYR A 19 2.48 11.76 -3.54
N MET A 20 1.67 11.66 -4.59
CA MET A 20 1.87 10.63 -5.61
C MET A 20 3.00 11.05 -6.56
N PHE A 21 4.10 10.31 -6.55
CA PHE A 21 5.27 10.58 -7.37
C PHE A 21 5.71 9.31 -8.10
N HIS A 22 5.64 9.33 -9.44
CA HIS A 22 5.98 8.16 -10.28
C HIS A 22 5.24 6.87 -9.89
N GLY A 23 3.99 6.97 -9.46
CA GLY A 23 3.17 5.82 -9.04
C GLY A 23 3.47 5.31 -7.62
N THR A 24 4.41 5.92 -6.91
CA THR A 24 4.70 5.62 -5.50
C THR A 24 4.22 6.77 -4.63
N VAL A 25 3.60 6.44 -3.49
CA VAL A 25 3.23 7.44 -2.49
C VAL A 25 4.48 7.86 -1.73
N GLN A 26 4.82 9.14 -1.80
CA GLN A 26 5.94 9.74 -1.08
C GLN A 26 5.45 10.54 0.11
N THR A 27 6.28 10.57 1.15
CA THR A 27 6.01 11.35 2.36
C THR A 27 6.52 12.78 2.22
N VAL A 28 5.63 13.76 2.31
CA VAL A 28 5.96 15.21 2.27
C VAL A 28 5.36 15.91 3.49
N CYS A 29 6.07 16.87 4.08
CA CYS A 29 5.50 17.69 5.16
C CYS A 29 4.49 18.72 4.61
N ILE A 30 3.59 19.21 5.45
CA ILE A 30 2.60 20.25 5.08
C ILE A 30 3.25 21.46 4.41
N GLY A 31 4.38 21.95 4.95
CA GLY A 31 5.08 23.12 4.39
C GLY A 31 5.61 22.88 2.97
N CYS A 32 6.22 21.71 2.73
CA CYS A 32 6.71 21.37 1.39
C CYS A 32 5.58 21.05 0.42
N THR A 33 4.45 20.52 0.91
CA THR A 33 3.25 20.30 0.10
C THR A 33 2.68 21.64 -0.39
N ALA A 34 2.53 22.62 0.51
CA ALA A 34 2.07 23.97 0.14
C ALA A 34 3.01 24.66 -0.86
N ARG A 35 4.32 24.41 -0.78
CA ARG A 35 5.29 24.87 -1.79
C ARG A 35 5.08 24.19 -3.14
N LEU A 36 4.92 22.86 -3.17
CA LEU A 36 4.64 22.12 -4.41
C LEU A 36 3.35 22.58 -5.09
N ASP A 37 2.31 22.87 -4.30
CA ASP A 37 1.00 23.28 -4.83
C ASP A 37 1.00 24.71 -5.37
N SER A 38 1.79 25.60 -4.77
CA SER A 38 1.87 27.02 -5.17
C SER A 38 3.03 27.34 -6.13
N ALA A 39 3.96 26.40 -6.35
CA ALA A 39 5.13 26.59 -7.19
C ALA A 39 4.77 26.90 -8.66
N ALA A 40 5.48 27.86 -9.23
CA ALA A 40 5.47 28.08 -10.67
C ALA A 40 6.03 26.85 -11.40
N PRO A 41 5.71 26.63 -12.69
CA PRO A 41 6.13 25.41 -13.42
C PRO A 41 7.63 25.09 -13.35
N GLN A 42 8.48 26.12 -13.41
CA GLN A 42 9.94 25.97 -13.31
C GLN A 42 10.39 25.57 -11.90
N GLU A 43 9.89 26.24 -10.86
CA GLU A 43 10.19 25.89 -9.47
C GLU A 43 9.66 24.49 -9.12
N ARG A 44 8.49 24.14 -9.65
CA ARG A 44 7.92 22.81 -9.48
C ARG A 44 8.83 21.74 -10.10
N GLU A 45 9.38 21.98 -11.29
CA GLU A 45 10.32 21.04 -11.90
C GLU A 45 11.58 20.85 -11.05
N GLU A 46 12.12 21.93 -10.48
CA GLU A 46 13.26 21.86 -9.56
C GLU A 46 12.93 21.07 -8.28
N LEU A 47 11.75 21.28 -7.70
CA LEU A 47 11.28 20.50 -6.56
C LEU A 47 11.15 19.01 -6.91
N LEU A 48 10.64 18.67 -8.08
CA LEU A 48 10.53 17.27 -8.52
C LEU A 48 11.92 16.65 -8.76
N ARG A 49 12.88 17.42 -9.26
CA ARG A 49 14.29 17.01 -9.38
C ARG A 49 14.90 16.75 -8.00
N GLN A 50 14.68 17.65 -7.06
CA GLN A 50 15.11 17.49 -5.66
C GLN A 50 14.50 16.24 -5.01
N MET A 51 13.24 15.90 -5.32
CA MET A 51 12.64 14.64 -4.84
C MET A 51 13.37 13.40 -5.38
N LEU A 52 13.81 13.39 -6.64
CA LEU A 52 14.55 12.26 -7.21
C LEU A 52 15.92 12.07 -6.60
N GLU A 53 16.56 13.15 -6.17
CA GLU A 53 17.89 13.14 -5.54
C GLU A 53 17.82 12.86 -4.04
N SER A 54 16.61 12.81 -3.46
CA SER A 54 16.43 12.64 -2.03
C SER A 54 16.86 11.24 -1.57
N PRO A 55 17.63 11.14 -0.46
CA PRO A 55 17.96 9.85 0.14
C PRO A 55 16.74 9.15 0.76
N ASP A 56 15.67 9.91 1.06
CA ASP A 56 14.43 9.41 1.66
C ASP A 56 13.38 9.03 0.59
N LEU A 57 13.76 8.91 -0.68
CA LEU A 57 12.87 8.52 -1.77
C LEU A 57 12.40 7.06 -1.62
N GLU A 58 11.09 6.88 -1.38
CA GLU A 58 10.47 5.56 -1.31
C GLU A 58 10.47 4.91 -2.70
N ASP A 59 10.84 3.62 -2.80
CA ASP A 59 11.01 2.87 -4.06
C ASP A 59 11.94 3.52 -5.09
N GLY A 60 12.97 4.26 -4.65
CA GLY A 60 13.85 5.03 -5.54
C GLY A 60 14.55 4.20 -6.64
N GLU A 61 14.85 2.92 -6.42
CA GLU A 61 15.38 2.04 -7.48
C GLU A 61 14.35 1.79 -8.59
N ARG A 62 13.09 1.50 -8.22
CA ARG A 62 11.98 1.29 -9.15
C ARG A 62 11.66 2.55 -9.93
N ILE A 63 11.64 3.72 -9.26
CA ILE A 63 11.43 5.02 -9.89
C ILE A 63 12.55 5.33 -10.89
N ARG A 64 13.82 5.07 -10.53
CA ARG A 64 14.95 5.27 -11.45
C ARG A 64 14.91 4.34 -12.65
N ALA A 65 14.45 3.10 -12.49
CA ALA A 65 14.21 2.19 -13.61
C ALA A 65 13.07 2.69 -14.52
N ASP A 66 12.02 3.28 -13.94
CA ASP A 66 10.91 3.86 -14.68
C ASP A 66 11.29 5.13 -15.45
N LEU A 67 12.28 5.89 -14.97
CA LEU A 67 12.86 6.99 -15.72
C LEU A 67 13.76 6.49 -16.86
N ASN A 68 14.53 5.43 -16.61
CA ASN A 68 15.50 4.86 -17.55
C ASN A 68 14.99 3.59 -18.22
N THR A 69 13.84 3.69 -18.89
CA THR A 69 13.17 2.52 -19.49
C THR A 69 13.94 1.88 -20.66
N GLY A 70 14.95 2.57 -21.19
CA GLY A 70 15.64 2.20 -22.43
C GLY A 70 14.79 2.36 -23.69
N LYS A 71 13.52 2.76 -23.57
CA LYS A 71 12.63 3.03 -24.70
C LYS A 71 12.84 4.45 -25.20
N HIS A 72 12.80 4.61 -26.52
CA HIS A 72 13.01 5.90 -27.18
C HIS A 72 11.73 6.35 -27.86
N CYS A 73 11.47 7.65 -27.79
CA CYS A 73 10.34 8.27 -28.43
C CYS A 73 10.50 8.18 -29.96
N PRO A 74 9.54 7.60 -30.68
CA PRO A 74 9.59 7.46 -32.14
C PRO A 74 9.57 8.81 -32.86
N ALA A 75 9.15 9.88 -32.21
CA ALA A 75 9.08 11.21 -32.82
C ALA A 75 10.41 11.99 -32.76
N CYS A 76 11.16 11.90 -31.67
CA CYS A 76 12.35 12.73 -31.45
C CYS A 76 13.58 11.97 -30.93
N GLY A 77 13.46 10.66 -30.73
CA GLY A 77 14.52 9.81 -30.17
C GLY A 77 14.85 10.08 -28.71
N GLY A 78 14.09 10.94 -28.00
CA GLY A 78 14.28 11.16 -26.56
C GLY A 78 13.86 9.96 -25.72
N MET A 79 14.43 9.78 -24.53
CA MET A 79 14.05 8.69 -23.63
C MET A 79 12.59 8.82 -23.19
N LEU A 80 11.88 7.70 -23.15
CA LEU A 80 10.53 7.61 -22.61
C LEU A 80 10.59 7.24 -21.13
N GLU A 81 9.96 8.06 -20.29
CA GLU A 81 9.83 7.82 -18.86
C GLU A 81 8.46 7.19 -18.58
N ARG A 82 8.41 6.05 -17.89
CA ARG A 82 7.16 5.47 -17.40
C ARG A 82 6.68 6.28 -16.19
N ARG A 83 5.53 6.94 -16.33
CA ARG A 83 4.94 7.80 -15.29
C ARG A 83 3.86 7.10 -14.48
N MET A 84 3.20 6.11 -15.06
CA MET A 84 2.14 5.34 -14.41
C MET A 84 2.19 3.90 -14.91
N ARG A 85 1.90 2.96 -14.00
CA ARG A 85 1.80 1.53 -14.29
C ARG A 85 0.38 1.04 -14.11
N ASN A 86 0.02 -0.02 -14.83
CA ASN A 86 -1.24 -0.75 -14.66
C ASN A 86 -2.47 0.18 -14.60
N PHE A 87 -2.45 1.24 -15.41
CA PHE A 87 -3.57 2.14 -15.53
C PHE A 87 -4.66 1.43 -16.34
N SER A 88 -5.79 1.15 -15.70
CA SER A 88 -6.95 0.54 -16.34
C SER A 88 -7.64 1.55 -17.25
N ILE A 89 -7.66 1.28 -18.55
CA ILE A 89 -8.42 1.99 -19.57
C ILE A 89 -9.62 1.14 -19.95
N GLY A 90 -10.81 1.69 -19.77
CA GLY A 90 -12.08 1.02 -20.03
C GLY A 90 -12.99 0.99 -18.80
N ALA A 91 -14.30 1.09 -19.08
CA ALA A 91 -15.41 1.21 -18.14
C ALA A 91 -15.52 2.52 -17.32
N ASP A 92 -14.77 3.57 -17.66
CA ASP A 92 -14.85 4.89 -17.01
C ASP A 92 -15.80 5.88 -17.69
N GLY A 93 -16.73 5.39 -18.52
CA GLY A 93 -17.81 6.21 -19.06
C GLY A 93 -19.04 6.36 -18.16
N TYR A 94 -19.39 5.37 -17.33
CA TYR A 94 -20.55 5.44 -16.43
C TYR A 94 -20.50 4.32 -15.39
N GLY A 95 -20.27 4.68 -14.12
CA GLY A 95 -20.29 3.77 -12.98
C GLY A 95 -21.67 3.20 -12.72
N GLY A 96 -22.00 2.11 -13.42
CA GLY A 96 -23.21 1.31 -13.23
C GLY A 96 -22.96 -0.16 -13.50
N LEU A 97 -23.93 -1.01 -13.17
CA LEU A 97 -23.92 -2.47 -13.40
C LEU A 97 -23.63 -2.84 -14.88
N THR A 98 -23.74 -1.89 -15.81
CA THR A 98 -23.36 -1.96 -17.23
C THR A 98 -21.86 -2.14 -17.49
N SER A 99 -21.01 -1.95 -16.48
CA SER A 99 -19.55 -2.18 -16.58
C SER A 99 -19.14 -3.64 -16.31
N LEU A 100 -20.08 -4.49 -15.86
CA LEU A 100 -19.84 -5.91 -15.66
C LEU A 100 -19.75 -6.61 -17.02
N GLY A 101 -18.52 -6.96 -17.43
CA GLY A 101 -18.26 -7.71 -18.67
C GLY A 101 -17.61 -6.91 -19.79
N LEU A 102 -17.24 -5.65 -19.56
CA LEU A 102 -16.39 -4.90 -20.50
C LEU A 102 -14.92 -5.23 -20.24
N GLU A 103 -14.18 -5.49 -21.33
CA GLU A 103 -12.73 -5.70 -21.26
C GLU A 103 -12.05 -4.42 -20.76
N GLN A 104 -11.48 -4.49 -19.56
CA GLN A 104 -10.60 -3.45 -19.03
C GLN A 104 -9.20 -3.71 -19.59
N PHE A 105 -8.61 -2.70 -20.23
CA PHE A 105 -7.25 -2.77 -20.76
C PHE A 105 -6.29 -2.12 -19.77
N GLU A 106 -5.40 -2.91 -19.17
CA GLU A 106 -4.34 -2.36 -18.34
C GLU A 106 -3.17 -1.89 -19.21
N VAL A 107 -2.79 -0.63 -19.04
CA VAL A 107 -1.69 -0.01 -19.78
C VAL A 107 -0.71 0.72 -18.86
N ASP A 108 0.52 0.81 -19.30
CA ASP A 108 1.55 1.67 -18.76
C ASP A 108 1.59 2.99 -19.56
N LEU A 109 1.70 4.11 -18.85
CA LEU A 109 1.81 5.45 -19.45
C LEU A 109 3.27 5.90 -19.49
N TYR A 110 3.77 6.18 -20.70
CA TYR A 110 5.12 6.67 -20.95
C TYR A 110 5.07 8.11 -21.48
N VAL A 111 6.01 8.95 -21.05
CA VAL A 111 6.12 10.34 -21.51
C VAL A 111 7.56 10.63 -21.93
N CYS A 112 7.72 11.24 -23.11
CA CYS A 112 9.04 11.65 -23.57
C CYS A 112 9.57 12.83 -22.75
N SER A 113 10.82 12.74 -22.29
CA SER A 113 11.48 13.82 -21.55
C SER A 113 11.76 15.05 -22.43
N LYS A 114 11.91 14.89 -23.75
CA LYS A 114 12.21 15.99 -24.69
C LYS A 114 10.97 16.69 -25.23
N CYS A 115 10.11 15.96 -25.93
CA CYS A 115 8.96 16.55 -26.63
C CYS A 115 7.62 16.33 -25.92
N ARG A 116 7.63 15.72 -24.72
CA ARG A 116 6.44 15.47 -23.90
C ARG A 116 5.35 14.62 -24.57
N ARG A 117 5.65 13.95 -25.68
CA ARG A 117 4.76 12.99 -26.33
C ARG A 117 4.45 11.84 -25.37
N VAL A 118 3.18 11.47 -25.32
CA VAL A 118 2.67 10.39 -24.46
C VAL A 118 2.44 9.13 -25.29
N GLU A 119 2.82 7.98 -24.75
CA GLU A 119 2.60 6.68 -25.35
C GLU A 119 2.05 5.70 -24.31
N LEU A 120 1.12 4.86 -24.75
CA LEU A 120 0.50 3.82 -23.94
C LEU A 120 0.94 2.47 -24.46
N TYR A 121 1.38 1.61 -23.56
CA TYR A 121 1.76 0.24 -23.86
C TYR A 121 0.98 -0.70 -22.95
N ALA A 122 0.63 -1.90 -23.43
CA ALA A 122 0.03 -2.91 -22.56
C ALA A 122 0.91 -3.13 -21.32
N ALA A 123 0.28 -3.20 -20.15
CA ALA A 123 0.97 -3.47 -18.90
C ALA A 123 1.70 -4.82 -18.99
N GLY A 124 3.01 -4.80 -18.74
CA GLY A 124 3.77 -6.04 -18.60
C GLY A 124 3.42 -6.73 -17.28
N PRO A 125 3.57 -8.06 -17.17
CA PRO A 125 3.46 -8.72 -15.87
C PRO A 125 4.46 -8.05 -14.91
N GLU A 126 3.98 -7.60 -13.74
CA GLU A 126 4.89 -7.07 -12.72
C GLU A 126 5.82 -8.21 -12.30
N GLU A 127 7.10 -8.13 -12.68
CA GLU A 127 8.09 -8.98 -12.04
C GLU A 127 8.15 -8.55 -10.58
N PRO A 128 7.77 -9.43 -9.63
CA PRO A 128 7.92 -9.09 -8.23
C PRO A 128 9.41 -8.84 -7.98
N LEU A 129 9.73 -7.59 -7.63
CA LEU A 129 11.02 -7.29 -7.03
C LEU A 129 11.19 -8.24 -5.83
N ARG A 130 12.40 -8.79 -5.70
CA ARG A 130 12.79 -9.98 -4.91
C ARG A 130 12.56 -9.92 -3.39
N THR A 131 11.54 -9.24 -2.89
CA THR A 131 11.24 -9.12 -1.46
C THR A 131 10.26 -10.18 -0.94
N GLU A 132 9.40 -10.78 -1.78
CA GLU A 132 8.40 -11.73 -1.27
C GLU A 132 8.85 -13.20 -1.23
N GLN A 133 9.90 -13.56 -1.99
CA GLN A 133 10.42 -14.94 -1.99
C GLN A 133 11.39 -15.24 -0.85
N ASN A 134 11.94 -14.23 -0.18
CA ASN A 134 13.10 -14.43 0.68
C ASN A 134 12.77 -14.77 2.15
N ASP A 135 11.49 -14.75 2.51
CA ASP A 135 11.05 -15.10 3.87
C ASP A 135 10.43 -16.51 3.94
N GLN A 136 10.61 -17.36 2.93
CA GLN A 136 10.19 -18.77 3.02
C GLN A 136 11.25 -19.62 3.72
N VAL A 137 11.00 -19.98 4.97
CA VAL A 137 11.81 -20.97 5.72
C VAL A 137 11.27 -22.37 5.52
N THR A 138 12.14 -23.36 5.65
CA THR A 138 11.73 -24.77 5.67
C THR A 138 11.54 -25.19 7.13
N CYS A 139 10.35 -25.72 7.45
CA CYS A 139 10.07 -26.18 8.81
C CYS A 139 11.04 -27.32 9.19
N PRO A 140 11.76 -27.23 10.33
CA PRO A 140 12.67 -28.30 10.76
C PRO A 140 11.93 -29.56 11.24
N VAL A 141 10.63 -29.47 11.52
CA VAL A 141 9.82 -30.58 12.04
C VAL A 141 9.23 -31.42 10.92
N CYS A 142 8.63 -30.78 9.91
CA CYS A 142 7.90 -31.49 8.84
C CYS A 142 8.46 -31.25 7.43
N GLY A 143 9.47 -30.39 7.27
CA GLY A 143 10.07 -30.09 5.96
C GLY A 143 9.23 -29.19 5.04
N THR A 144 8.06 -28.72 5.48
CA THR A 144 7.21 -27.84 4.66
C THR A 144 7.81 -26.44 4.57
N ARG A 145 7.83 -25.84 3.37
CA ARG A 145 8.20 -24.43 3.19
C ARG A 145 7.03 -23.52 3.59
N HIS A 146 7.27 -22.53 4.44
CA HIS A 146 6.28 -21.55 4.88
C HIS A 146 6.94 -20.21 5.19
N SER A 147 6.15 -19.15 5.36
CA SER A 147 6.66 -17.84 5.77
C SER A 147 7.35 -17.90 7.13
N ALA A 148 8.47 -17.20 7.29
CA ALA A 148 9.19 -17.00 8.55
C ALA A 148 8.39 -16.19 9.57
N LEU A 149 7.39 -15.43 9.10
CA LEU A 149 6.53 -14.59 9.94
C LEU A 149 5.49 -15.39 10.72
N CYS A 150 5.31 -16.68 10.42
CA CYS A 150 4.39 -17.55 11.12
C CYS A 150 5.03 -18.88 11.52
N GLY A 151 4.54 -19.46 12.63
CA GLY A 151 4.85 -20.84 12.98
C GLY A 151 4.34 -21.81 11.90
N CYS A 152 4.96 -22.98 11.78
CA CYS A 152 4.65 -23.93 10.70
C CYS A 152 3.14 -24.30 10.69
N PRO A 153 2.38 -23.91 9.66
CA PRO A 153 0.94 -24.14 9.62
C PRO A 153 0.61 -25.64 9.55
N THR A 154 1.44 -26.43 8.87
CA THR A 154 1.26 -27.89 8.77
C THR A 154 1.39 -28.57 10.13
N CYS A 155 2.40 -28.20 10.92
CA CYS A 155 2.60 -28.76 12.26
C CYS A 155 1.48 -28.36 13.22
N ALA A 156 1.00 -27.11 13.13
CA ALA A 156 -0.11 -26.62 13.94
C ALA A 156 -1.40 -27.43 13.68
N VAL A 157 -1.70 -27.70 12.42
CA VAL A 157 -2.84 -28.55 12.04
C VAL A 157 -2.65 -29.97 12.55
N GLN A 158 -1.50 -30.59 12.32
CA GLN A 158 -1.23 -31.96 12.81
C GLN A 158 -1.34 -32.09 14.33
N ALA A 159 -0.87 -31.09 15.08
CA ALA A 159 -1.01 -31.05 16.53
C ALA A 159 -2.47 -30.91 16.99
N ALA A 160 -3.31 -30.22 16.23
CA ALA A 160 -4.74 -30.10 16.51
C ALA A 160 -5.51 -31.40 16.24
N TYR A 161 -5.08 -32.17 15.23
CA TYR A 161 -5.67 -33.47 14.88
C TYR A 161 -5.08 -34.65 15.65
N ALA A 162 -3.99 -34.45 16.41
CA ALA A 162 -3.46 -35.48 17.29
C ALA A 162 -4.51 -35.78 18.39
N PRO A 163 -4.99 -37.04 18.50
CA PRO A 163 -5.93 -37.39 19.55
C PRO A 163 -5.27 -37.16 20.90
N ARG A 164 -5.83 -36.23 21.69
CA ARG A 164 -5.39 -36.02 23.07
C ARG A 164 -5.58 -37.33 23.83
N ALA A 165 -4.47 -38.00 24.18
CA ALA A 165 -4.50 -39.05 25.19
C ALA A 165 -5.19 -38.49 26.44
N ALA A 166 -6.16 -39.25 26.96
CA ALA A 166 -7.03 -38.86 28.05
C ALA A 166 -6.22 -38.23 29.21
N ARG A 167 -6.55 -36.98 29.51
CA ARG A 167 -6.05 -36.29 30.70
C ARG A 167 -6.68 -37.00 31.91
N PRO A 168 -5.91 -37.43 32.93
CA PRO A 168 -6.52 -37.98 34.13
C PRO A 168 -7.37 -36.89 34.81
N GLU A 169 -8.61 -37.26 35.16
CA GLU A 169 -9.58 -36.42 35.85
C GLU A 169 -8.97 -35.78 37.11
N LYS A 170 -8.87 -34.46 37.10
CA LYS A 170 -8.62 -33.69 38.30
C LYS A 170 -9.97 -33.48 38.98
N LYS A 171 -10.19 -34.20 40.08
CA LYS A 171 -11.37 -34.14 40.95
C LYS A 171 -11.81 -32.70 41.20
N GLN A 172 -13.12 -32.47 41.07
CA GLN A 172 -13.83 -31.24 41.43
C GLN A 172 -13.63 -30.87 42.92
N SER A 173 -13.47 -29.58 43.17
CA SER A 173 -13.66 -28.90 44.46
C SER A 173 -13.93 -27.41 44.17
N PRO A 174 -14.63 -26.65 45.02
CA PRO A 174 -16.00 -26.22 44.75
C PRO A 174 -16.09 -24.82 44.11
N GLU A 175 -17.31 -24.55 43.64
CA GLU A 175 -17.87 -23.31 43.09
C GLU A 175 -17.31 -22.00 43.68
N PRO A 176 -16.80 -21.07 42.85
CA PRO A 176 -16.54 -19.71 43.28
C PRO A 176 -17.85 -18.91 43.31
N ALA A 177 -18.06 -18.17 44.40
CA ALA A 177 -19.21 -17.30 44.66
C ALA A 177 -19.50 -16.30 43.51
N PRO A 178 -20.76 -15.88 43.32
CA PRO A 178 -21.12 -14.94 42.26
C PRO A 178 -20.46 -13.57 42.46
N ALA A 179 -19.85 -13.06 41.38
CA ALA A 179 -19.30 -11.71 41.32
C ALA A 179 -20.42 -10.65 41.42
N PRO A 180 -20.14 -9.46 42.00
CA PRO A 180 -21.13 -8.39 42.08
C PRO A 180 -21.46 -7.82 40.69
N GLU A 181 -22.72 -7.41 40.53
CA GLU A 181 -23.31 -6.84 39.33
C GLU A 181 -22.40 -5.82 38.62
N GLN A 182 -22.13 -6.07 37.34
CA GLN A 182 -21.58 -5.06 36.44
C GLN A 182 -22.60 -3.92 36.28
N GLU A 183 -22.25 -2.74 36.79
CA GLU A 183 -22.94 -1.50 36.45
C GLU A 183 -22.97 -1.34 34.92
N LYS A 184 -24.19 -1.32 34.37
CA LYS A 184 -24.44 -1.04 32.96
C LYS A 184 -24.04 0.41 32.68
N HIS A 185 -22.81 0.60 32.20
CA HIS A 185 -22.35 1.87 31.68
C HIS A 185 -23.25 2.30 30.51
N THR A 186 -24.21 3.17 30.81
CA THR A 186 -25.12 3.74 29.80
C THR A 186 -24.39 4.90 29.14
N PHE A 187 -24.15 4.79 27.83
CA PHE A 187 -23.39 5.80 27.09
C PHE A 187 -24.19 7.11 26.90
N PRO A 188 -23.56 8.30 26.98
CA PRO A 188 -24.26 9.60 27.10
C PRO A 188 -25.09 10.05 25.89
N TRP A 189 -25.03 9.36 24.74
CA TRP A 189 -25.77 9.71 23.53
C TRP A 189 -27.10 8.96 23.37
N GLN A 190 -27.40 7.98 24.25
CA GLN A 190 -28.67 7.24 24.23
C GLN A 190 -29.88 8.03 24.78
N LYS A 191 -29.69 9.29 25.19
CA LYS A 191 -30.75 10.16 25.74
C LYS A 191 -31.14 11.34 24.84
N LYS A 192 -31.11 11.19 23.52
CA LYS A 192 -31.74 12.18 22.62
C LYS A 192 -32.89 11.53 21.85
N LYS A 193 -34.12 11.74 22.33
CA LYS A 193 -35.31 11.64 21.48
C LYS A 193 -35.29 12.82 20.52
N VAL A 194 -35.30 12.53 19.21
CA VAL A 194 -35.48 13.53 18.17
C VAL A 194 -36.96 13.94 18.10
N PRO A 195 -37.30 15.25 18.14
CA PRO A 195 -38.69 15.69 18.24
C PRO A 195 -39.27 16.12 16.88
N TRP A 196 -39.72 15.19 16.03
CA TRP A 196 -40.73 15.47 14.97
C TRP A 196 -41.37 14.23 14.32
N GLU A 197 -41.65 13.16 15.06
CA GLU A 197 -42.64 12.17 14.57
C GLU A 197 -43.96 12.41 15.31
N LYS A 198 -44.94 12.87 14.53
CA LYS A 198 -46.36 12.94 14.88
C LYS A 198 -46.95 11.54 14.97
#